data_AF-A0A537ZPS1-F1
#
_entry.id   AF-A0A537ZPS1-F1
#
_cell.length_a   1.000
_cell.length_b   1.000
_cell.length_c   1.000
_cell.angle_alpha   90.00
_cell.angle_beta   90.00
_cell.angle_gamma   90.00
#
_symmetry.space_group_name_H-M   'P 1'
#
loop_
_entity.id
_entity.type
_entity.pdbx_description
1 polymer ?
#
loop_
_entity_poly.entity_id
_entity_poly.type
_entity_poly.pdbx_seq_one_letter_code
_entity_poly.pdbx_strand_id
1 'polypeptide(L)'
;MLGAASPTGRTTLGSVAGLRICLVTPFAWSQPHDVNEHVAGVAEELRRLGHSVTILASSNRARDLAAGRRALLDGLHADLVALGPAVPISRRSRIGVPVGARANLSLALALGRFDVVHGFEPGLPSLSYLALRDAQALTVATFVSPDRLGYPPGRAQRERLLARLDALVAASDATAEAAVSRFPGSYHVVSPGVDLELFEPREKRPVIVSEWRPAERPLNRSVLRALEELPDWELVFLRTKPLTGRPTIPRELRGRVTVRTARDGKTRAQLYADAAIFVPALAGLARASLEAAAAGCAIAAPAGTATQPELAGAEVARLAEDPPFRERRQREARERAETQSFSAVARELEDIYESLARRRRPPKTVDPLAERDWILCDLHMHTSWSHDCTVDPADLVMYAEAIGLGAIAVTDHNVSGGALETAELARGHDLVVIPGEEIKTDGQGEVIGLFLQEEIPGGLSFPDTIAAIHDQGGLVYLPHPFDRLHSIPDPATLHRHLADIDVFEVYNARLLFESYNDEAMRFATKYNLTVGAGSDAHVLQGVGTGGLRMRAFDGPEEFLLSLRSAQVLRRPRSLVYLQSLKWMAQAKERVR
;
A
#
# COMPACT_ATOMS: atom_id res chain seq x y z
N MET A 1 1.29 50.85 -25.66
CA MET A 1 2.29 50.20 -24.78
C MET A 1 1.58 49.73 -23.53
N LEU A 2 1.10 48.49 -23.52
CA LEU A 2 0.56 47.80 -22.35
C LEU A 2 1.19 46.41 -22.38
N GLY A 3 2.24 46.23 -21.59
CA GLY A 3 2.99 44.98 -21.51
C GLY A 3 2.36 44.05 -20.47
N ALA A 4 1.95 42.87 -20.92
CA ALA A 4 1.48 41.78 -20.09
C ALA A 4 2.64 41.20 -19.25
N ALA A 5 2.40 41.03 -17.95
CA ALA A 5 3.30 40.33 -17.06
C ALA A 5 3.25 38.81 -17.32
N SER A 6 4.41 38.21 -17.58
CA SER A 6 4.60 36.75 -17.61
C SER A 6 4.66 36.21 -16.18
N PRO A 7 4.02 35.08 -15.86
CA PRO A 7 4.30 34.33 -14.64
C PRO A 7 5.33 33.23 -14.96
N THR A 8 6.62 33.54 -14.81
CA THR A 8 7.69 32.53 -14.77
C THR A 8 8.32 32.52 -13.39
N GLY A 9 8.13 31.41 -12.68
CA GLY A 9 8.69 31.21 -11.35
C GLY A 9 8.09 30.01 -10.64
N ARG A 10 8.10 28.82 -11.27
CA ARG A 10 8.01 27.58 -10.49
C ARG A 10 9.35 27.44 -9.77
N THR A 11 9.36 27.79 -8.51
CA THR A 11 10.41 27.48 -7.54
C THR A 11 10.68 25.98 -7.63
N THR A 12 11.87 25.62 -8.08
CA THR A 12 12.41 24.26 -7.97
C THR A 12 12.56 23.92 -6.49
N LEU A 13 11.46 23.46 -5.89
CA LEU A 13 11.48 22.74 -4.63
C LEU A 13 12.42 21.54 -4.84
N GLY A 14 13.47 21.48 -4.02
CA GLY A 14 14.51 20.46 -4.12
C GLY A 14 13.89 19.07 -4.20
N SER A 15 14.30 18.31 -5.22
CA SER A 15 13.93 16.90 -5.37
C SER A 15 14.19 16.20 -4.05
N VAL A 16 13.19 15.47 -3.55
CA VAL A 16 13.42 14.50 -2.48
C VAL A 16 14.56 13.58 -2.96
N ALA A 17 15.52 13.26 -2.08
CA ALA A 17 16.55 12.27 -2.40
C ALA A 17 15.89 11.01 -2.99
N GLY A 18 16.51 10.39 -3.99
CA GLY A 18 15.90 9.27 -4.72
C GLY A 18 15.35 8.18 -3.79
N LEU A 19 14.03 7.95 -3.84
CA LEU A 19 13.33 6.93 -3.04
C LEU A 19 13.79 5.51 -3.38
N ARG A 20 13.71 4.61 -2.38
CA ARG A 20 13.82 3.15 -2.56
C ARG A 20 12.44 2.55 -2.80
N ILE A 21 12.14 2.20 -4.03
CA ILE A 21 10.81 1.77 -4.48
C ILE A 21 10.81 0.27 -4.77
N CYS A 22 9.84 -0.44 -4.22
CA CYS A 22 9.56 -1.84 -4.50
C CYS A 22 8.28 -1.98 -5.31
N LEU A 23 8.37 -2.43 -6.57
CA LEU A 23 7.19 -2.76 -7.37
C LEU A 23 6.91 -4.26 -7.28
N VAL A 24 5.66 -4.65 -7.01
CA VAL A 24 5.29 -6.06 -6.81
C VAL A 24 4.19 -6.45 -7.79
N THR A 25 4.50 -7.40 -8.68
CA THR A 25 3.54 -7.95 -9.64
C THR A 25 3.01 -9.31 -9.20
N PRO A 26 1.72 -9.61 -9.42
CA PRO A 26 1.16 -10.90 -9.05
C PRO A 26 1.36 -11.96 -10.14
N PHE A 27 1.85 -11.56 -11.32
CA PHE A 27 2.00 -12.45 -12.47
C PHE A 27 3.44 -12.93 -12.61
N ALA A 28 3.60 -14.18 -13.04
CA ALA A 28 4.93 -14.75 -13.23
C ALA A 28 5.71 -13.98 -14.30
N TRP A 29 6.87 -13.43 -13.95
CA TRP A 29 7.72 -12.64 -14.84
C TRP A 29 8.17 -13.40 -16.10
N SER A 30 8.25 -14.73 -15.97
CA SER A 30 8.55 -15.64 -17.07
C SER A 30 7.53 -15.64 -18.23
N GLN A 31 6.33 -15.08 -18.04
CA GLN A 31 5.25 -15.10 -19.03
C GLN A 31 4.84 -13.67 -19.43
N PRO A 32 4.51 -13.44 -20.72
CA PRO A 32 3.96 -12.16 -21.17
C PRO A 32 2.65 -11.82 -20.45
N HIS A 33 2.60 -10.63 -19.87
CA HIS A 33 1.44 -10.11 -19.17
C HIS A 33 1.45 -8.58 -19.21
N ASP A 34 0.29 -7.98 -19.44
CA ASP A 34 0.13 -6.52 -19.55
C ASP A 34 0.57 -5.78 -18.29
N VAL A 35 0.23 -6.30 -17.12
CA VAL A 35 0.71 -5.76 -15.83
C VAL A 35 2.23 -5.85 -15.69
N ASN A 36 2.88 -6.92 -16.19
CA ASN A 36 4.35 -7.00 -16.15
C ASN A 36 4.99 -5.99 -17.10
N GLU A 37 4.38 -5.73 -18.27
CA GLU A 37 4.83 -4.71 -19.21
C GLU A 37 4.69 -3.30 -18.61
N HIS A 38 3.57 -3.03 -17.92
CA HIS A 38 3.38 -1.78 -17.18
C HIS A 38 4.44 -1.59 -16.08
N VAL A 39 4.61 -2.60 -15.22
CA VAL A 39 5.60 -2.59 -14.13
C VAL A 39 7.02 -2.39 -14.68
N ALA A 40 7.37 -3.04 -15.79
CA ALA A 40 8.68 -2.87 -16.41
C ALA A 40 8.92 -1.44 -16.92
N GLY A 41 7.95 -0.88 -17.67
CA GLY A 41 8.05 0.48 -18.21
C GLY A 41 8.12 1.55 -17.12
N VAL A 42 7.25 1.45 -16.10
CA VAL A 42 7.27 2.35 -14.94
C VAL A 42 8.57 2.23 -14.16
N ALA A 43 9.09 1.02 -13.96
CA ALA A 43 10.35 0.83 -13.24
C ALA A 43 11.55 1.47 -13.96
N GLU A 44 11.59 1.40 -15.29
CA GLU A 44 12.64 2.04 -16.08
C GLU A 44 12.60 3.56 -15.93
N GLU A 45 11.42 4.16 -16.08
CA GLU A 45 11.27 5.62 -16.00
C GLU A 45 11.46 6.17 -14.58
N LEU A 46 11.01 5.46 -13.54
CA LEU A 46 11.32 5.83 -12.15
C LEU A 46 12.83 5.78 -11.85
N ARG A 47 13.58 4.84 -12.45
CA ARG A 47 15.05 4.83 -12.36
C ARG A 47 15.67 6.02 -13.10
N ARG A 48 15.13 6.41 -14.27
CA ARG A 48 15.57 7.60 -15.00
C ARG A 48 15.32 8.90 -14.21
N LEU A 49 14.29 8.94 -13.36
CA LEU A 49 14.03 10.03 -12.41
C LEU A 49 14.97 10.01 -11.19
N GLY A 50 15.83 9.00 -11.04
CA GLY A 50 16.85 8.93 -9.99
C GLY A 50 16.47 8.07 -8.78
N HIS A 51 15.35 7.33 -8.84
CA HIS A 51 14.97 6.40 -7.78
C HIS A 51 15.67 5.04 -7.90
N SER A 52 15.84 4.37 -6.76
CA SER A 52 16.26 2.97 -6.70
C SER A 52 15.03 2.07 -6.78
N VAL A 53 14.85 1.32 -7.87
CA VAL A 53 13.66 0.49 -8.08
C VAL A 53 14.01 -1.01 -8.09
N THR A 54 13.34 -1.78 -7.24
CA THR A 54 13.40 -3.25 -7.22
C THR A 54 12.03 -3.84 -7.57
N ILE A 55 11.98 -4.80 -8.49
CA ILE A 55 10.77 -5.51 -8.84
C ILE A 55 10.75 -6.87 -8.12
N LEU A 56 9.71 -7.14 -7.34
CA LEU A 56 9.45 -8.45 -6.75
C LEU A 56 8.38 -9.18 -7.57
N ALA A 57 8.70 -10.40 -8.00
CA ALA A 57 7.81 -11.20 -8.82
C ALA A 57 7.98 -12.70 -8.54
N SER A 58 7.03 -13.50 -9.02
CA SER A 58 7.25 -14.94 -9.21
C SER A 58 7.86 -15.21 -10.58
N SER A 59 8.54 -16.35 -10.77
CA SER A 59 9.00 -16.78 -12.10
C SER A 59 9.13 -18.29 -12.20
N ASN A 60 8.79 -18.85 -13.36
CA ASN A 60 8.97 -20.28 -13.64
C ASN A 60 10.24 -20.56 -14.47
N ARG A 61 11.07 -19.55 -14.73
CA ARG A 61 12.37 -19.72 -15.41
C ARG A 61 13.46 -19.98 -14.38
N ALA A 62 14.19 -21.08 -14.54
CA ALA A 62 15.27 -21.47 -13.63
C ALA A 62 16.34 -20.38 -13.43
N ARG A 63 16.69 -19.66 -14.52
CA ARG A 63 17.66 -18.56 -14.48
C ARG A 63 17.20 -17.40 -13.59
N ASP A 64 15.91 -17.03 -13.66
CA ASP A 64 15.34 -15.93 -12.89
C ASP A 64 15.32 -16.31 -11.40
N LEU A 65 14.93 -17.55 -11.09
CA LEU A 65 14.94 -18.08 -9.72
C LEU A 65 16.34 -18.15 -9.11
N ALA A 66 17.35 -18.54 -9.90
CA ALA A 66 18.74 -18.55 -9.45
C ALA A 66 19.26 -17.13 -9.20
N ALA A 67 18.94 -16.18 -10.07
CA ALA A 67 19.28 -14.77 -9.87
C ALA A 67 18.59 -14.19 -8.63
N GLY A 68 17.30 -14.47 -8.42
CA GLY A 68 16.55 -14.03 -7.24
C GLY A 68 17.14 -14.55 -5.93
N ARG A 69 17.55 -15.83 -5.88
CA ARG A 69 18.22 -16.38 -4.69
C ARG A 69 19.55 -15.69 -4.40
N ARG A 70 20.37 -15.41 -5.42
CA ARG A 70 21.62 -14.64 -5.24
C ARG A 70 21.35 -13.24 -4.74
N ALA A 71 20.37 -12.54 -5.33
CA ALA A 71 20.00 -11.20 -4.88
C ALA A 71 19.58 -11.19 -3.40
N LEU A 72 18.85 -12.20 -2.91
CA LEU A 72 18.50 -12.30 -1.48
C LEU A 72 19.71 -12.54 -0.57
N LEU A 73 20.76 -13.21 -1.05
CA LEU A 73 22.00 -13.41 -0.31
C LEU A 73 22.89 -12.16 -0.33
N ASP A 74 22.86 -11.41 -1.44
CA ASP A 74 23.69 -10.24 -1.69
C ASP A 74 22.97 -8.93 -1.35
N GLY A 75 22.11 -8.91 -0.31
CA GLY A 75 21.52 -7.66 0.20
C GLY A 75 20.47 -6.98 -0.71
N LEU A 76 19.89 -7.71 -1.66
CA LEU A 76 18.86 -7.27 -2.62
C LEU A 76 19.35 -6.32 -3.73
N HIS A 77 20.62 -6.38 -4.11
CA HIS A 77 21.19 -5.63 -5.23
C HIS A 77 20.80 -6.20 -6.61
N ALA A 78 19.52 -6.08 -6.96
CA ALA A 78 19.02 -6.46 -8.28
C ALA A 78 17.75 -5.68 -8.68
N ASP A 79 17.60 -5.44 -9.98
CA ASP A 79 16.40 -4.80 -10.55
C ASP A 79 15.15 -5.69 -10.47
N LEU A 80 15.33 -7.01 -10.54
CA LEU A 80 14.28 -8.01 -10.48
C LEU A 80 14.69 -9.15 -9.56
N VAL A 81 13.82 -9.47 -8.60
CA VAL A 81 14.01 -10.58 -7.65
C VAL A 81 12.84 -11.54 -7.79
N ALA A 82 13.13 -12.71 -8.38
CA ALA A 82 12.17 -13.79 -8.47
C ALA A 82 12.12 -14.55 -7.13
N LEU A 83 11.03 -14.40 -6.39
CA LEU A 83 10.88 -14.91 -5.02
C LEU A 83 10.49 -16.39 -4.95
N GLY A 84 10.05 -16.96 -6.07
CA GLY A 84 9.65 -18.37 -6.15
C GLY A 84 8.87 -18.69 -7.42
N PRO A 85 8.62 -19.99 -7.66
CA PRO A 85 7.77 -20.42 -8.75
C PRO A 85 6.30 -20.03 -8.49
N ALA A 86 5.57 -19.83 -9.58
CA ALA A 86 4.13 -19.63 -9.56
C ALA A 86 3.43 -20.89 -10.08
N VAL A 87 2.64 -21.52 -9.21
CA VAL A 87 1.83 -22.70 -9.57
C VAL A 87 0.47 -22.22 -10.07
N PRO A 88 0.10 -22.50 -11.34
CA PRO A 88 -1.14 -21.99 -11.92
C PRO A 88 -2.36 -22.48 -11.14
N ILE A 89 -3.30 -21.58 -10.83
CA ILE A 89 -4.56 -21.91 -10.13
C ILE A 89 -5.40 -22.89 -10.95
N SER A 90 -5.31 -22.82 -12.28
CA SER A 90 -5.92 -23.77 -13.20
C SER A 90 -5.14 -23.82 -14.52
N ARG A 91 -5.36 -24.87 -15.33
CA ARG A 91 -4.75 -24.98 -16.67
C ARG A 91 -5.07 -23.81 -17.62
N ARG A 92 -6.12 -23.03 -17.32
CA ARG A 92 -6.56 -21.86 -18.10
C ARG A 92 -6.17 -20.53 -17.44
N SER A 93 -5.75 -20.55 -16.18
CA SER A 93 -5.41 -19.34 -15.43
C SER A 93 -3.97 -18.90 -15.73
N ARG A 94 -3.80 -17.59 -15.93
CA ARG A 94 -2.47 -16.95 -15.94
C ARG A 94 -2.02 -16.50 -14.56
N ILE A 95 -2.90 -16.65 -13.56
CA ILE A 95 -2.58 -16.39 -12.15
C ILE A 95 -2.04 -17.69 -11.57
N GLY A 96 -0.83 -17.62 -11.03
CA GLY A 96 -0.27 -18.69 -10.24
C GLY A 96 -0.12 -18.26 -8.79
N VAL A 97 -0.41 -19.18 -7.87
CA VAL A 97 -0.14 -18.97 -6.44
C VAL A 97 1.36 -19.15 -6.23
N PRO A 98 2.03 -18.16 -5.62
CA PRO A 98 3.43 -18.31 -5.23
C PRO A 98 3.57 -19.43 -4.19
N VAL A 99 4.46 -20.40 -4.43
CA VAL A 99 4.73 -21.50 -3.47
C VAL A 99 6.09 -21.28 -2.83
N GLY A 100 6.16 -21.38 -1.51
CA GLY A 100 7.39 -21.17 -0.74
C GLY A 100 7.93 -19.73 -0.79
N ALA A 101 7.20 -18.78 -1.39
CA ALA A 101 7.68 -17.44 -1.63
C ALA A 101 7.50 -16.48 -0.45
N ARG A 102 6.72 -16.84 0.58
CA ARG A 102 6.41 -15.93 1.70
C ARG A 102 7.66 -15.58 2.52
N ALA A 103 8.48 -16.57 2.87
CA ALA A 103 9.72 -16.33 3.60
C ALA A 103 10.68 -15.44 2.80
N ASN A 104 10.83 -15.72 1.50
CA ASN A 104 11.63 -14.91 0.58
C ASN A 104 11.08 -13.49 0.43
N LEU A 105 9.75 -13.31 0.41
CA LEU A 105 9.11 -11.99 0.38
C LEU A 105 9.41 -11.21 1.65
N SER A 106 9.22 -11.82 2.83
CA SER A 106 9.52 -11.18 4.12
C SER A 106 10.99 -10.78 4.20
N LEU A 107 11.90 -11.65 3.75
CA LEU A 107 13.33 -11.34 3.68
C LEU A 107 13.63 -10.19 2.70
N ALA A 108 13.03 -10.20 1.50
CA ALA A 108 13.21 -9.16 0.51
C ALA A 108 12.73 -7.79 1.03
N LEU A 109 11.56 -7.73 1.68
CA LEU A 109 11.04 -6.49 2.26
C LEU A 109 11.95 -5.95 3.37
N ALA A 110 12.49 -6.84 4.22
CA ALA A 110 13.40 -6.46 5.30
C ALA A 110 14.77 -5.95 4.78
N LEU A 111 15.37 -6.66 3.82
CA LEU A 111 16.65 -6.27 3.21
C LEU A 111 16.51 -4.99 2.38
N GLY A 112 15.40 -4.87 1.66
CA GLY A 112 15.15 -3.81 0.70
C GLY A 112 15.00 -2.42 1.32
N ARG A 113 14.67 -2.33 2.62
CA ARG A 113 14.46 -1.07 3.38
C ARG A 113 13.76 -0.01 2.52
N PHE A 114 12.66 -0.44 1.90
CA PHE A 114 11.95 0.38 0.91
C PHE A 114 11.25 1.54 1.59
N ASP A 115 11.23 2.69 0.90
CA ASP A 115 10.40 3.83 1.28
C ASP A 115 8.96 3.61 0.80
N VAL A 116 8.80 2.99 -0.38
CA VAL A 116 7.50 2.66 -0.99
C VAL A 116 7.46 1.20 -1.46
N VAL A 117 6.38 0.50 -1.15
CA VAL A 117 6.00 -0.80 -1.70
C VAL A 117 4.71 -0.65 -2.50
N HIS A 118 4.81 -0.75 -3.82
CA HIS A 118 3.68 -0.62 -4.73
C HIS A 118 3.28 -1.99 -5.28
N GLY A 119 2.12 -2.49 -4.85
CA GLY A 119 1.56 -3.76 -5.30
C GLY A 119 0.53 -3.58 -6.41
N PHE A 120 0.64 -4.39 -7.46
CA PHE A 120 -0.28 -4.38 -8.60
C PHE A 120 -1.30 -5.52 -8.48
N GLU A 121 -2.57 -5.22 -8.74
CA GLU A 121 -3.72 -6.13 -8.68
C GLU A 121 -3.80 -6.94 -7.36
N PRO A 122 -3.83 -6.26 -6.19
CA PRO A 122 -3.99 -6.94 -4.90
C PRO A 122 -5.38 -7.57 -4.71
N GLY A 123 -6.29 -7.33 -5.66
CA GLY A 123 -7.55 -8.03 -5.86
C GLY A 123 -7.42 -9.53 -6.17
N LEU A 124 -6.18 -10.06 -6.18
CA LEU A 124 -5.82 -11.46 -6.44
C LEU A 124 -5.01 -12.08 -5.27
N PRO A 125 -5.15 -13.39 -5.00
CA PRO A 125 -4.35 -14.11 -4.00
C PRO A 125 -2.90 -14.25 -4.48
N SER A 126 -2.05 -13.26 -4.20
CA SER A 126 -0.79 -13.05 -4.90
C SER A 126 0.32 -12.47 -4.02
N LEU A 127 1.54 -12.34 -4.59
CA LEU A 127 2.65 -11.63 -3.94
C LEU A 127 2.29 -10.17 -3.64
N SER A 128 1.56 -9.48 -4.52
CA SER A 128 1.16 -8.09 -4.33
C SER A 128 0.32 -7.91 -3.06
N TYR A 129 -0.68 -8.77 -2.86
CA TYR A 129 -1.49 -8.77 -1.64
C TYR A 129 -0.63 -8.99 -0.39
N LEU A 130 0.24 -10.00 -0.40
CA LEU A 130 1.08 -10.32 0.75
C LEU A 130 2.09 -9.19 1.03
N ALA A 131 2.66 -8.59 -0.02
CA ALA A 131 3.64 -7.53 0.11
C ALA A 131 3.01 -6.29 0.74
N LEU A 132 1.82 -5.88 0.28
CA LEU A 132 1.12 -4.72 0.83
C LEU A 132 0.69 -4.94 2.28
N ARG A 133 0.28 -6.16 2.63
CA ARG A 133 -0.09 -6.49 4.01
C ARG A 133 1.11 -6.50 4.95
N ASP A 134 2.25 -7.04 4.49
CA ASP A 134 3.41 -7.32 5.35
C ASP A 134 4.48 -6.20 5.30
N ALA A 135 4.36 -5.22 4.39
CA ALA A 135 5.30 -4.12 4.24
C ALA A 135 5.40 -3.21 5.48
N GLN A 136 6.62 -2.79 5.78
CA GLN A 136 6.97 -1.74 6.75
C GLN A 136 7.21 -0.38 6.07
N ALA A 137 6.86 -0.26 4.80
CA ALA A 137 7.04 0.93 3.96
C ALA A 137 5.68 1.59 3.69
N LEU A 138 5.69 2.79 3.09
CA LEU A 138 4.48 3.35 2.49
C LEU A 138 4.00 2.43 1.39
N THR A 139 2.69 2.32 1.18
CA THR A 139 2.09 1.29 0.33
C THR A 139 1.09 1.89 -0.65
N VAL A 140 1.21 1.45 -1.89
CA VAL A 140 0.35 1.87 -3.00
C VAL A 140 -0.22 0.65 -3.67
N ALA A 141 -1.52 0.65 -3.93
CA ALA A 141 -2.21 -0.44 -4.62
C ALA A 141 -2.73 0.04 -5.97
N THR A 142 -2.25 -0.54 -7.08
CA THR A 142 -2.81 -0.28 -8.42
C THR A 142 -3.75 -1.42 -8.84
N PHE A 143 -4.98 -1.08 -9.23
CA PHE A 143 -5.94 -1.98 -9.87
C PHE A 143 -5.93 -1.73 -11.38
N VAL A 144 -5.76 -2.80 -12.16
CA VAL A 144 -5.61 -2.68 -13.63
C VAL A 144 -6.83 -3.19 -14.38
N SER A 145 -7.65 -4.03 -13.75
CA SER A 145 -8.82 -4.63 -14.39
C SER A 145 -10.04 -4.69 -13.46
N PRO A 146 -11.24 -4.33 -13.96
CA PRO A 146 -12.48 -4.43 -13.18
C PRO A 146 -12.85 -5.90 -12.85
N ASP A 147 -12.29 -6.87 -13.58
CA ASP A 147 -12.60 -8.28 -13.41
C ASP A 147 -11.78 -8.97 -12.31
N ARG A 148 -10.73 -8.32 -11.79
CA ARG A 148 -9.71 -8.95 -10.91
C ARG A 148 -9.77 -8.42 -9.48
N LEU A 149 -10.97 -8.24 -8.97
CA LEU A 149 -11.21 -7.62 -7.65
C LEU A 149 -11.58 -8.64 -6.57
N GLY A 150 -11.80 -9.92 -6.92
CA GLY A 150 -12.45 -10.91 -6.04
C GLY A 150 -11.74 -11.29 -4.73
N TYR A 151 -10.47 -10.92 -4.52
CA TYR A 151 -9.68 -11.27 -3.34
C TYR A 151 -9.23 -10.02 -2.57
N PRO A 152 -9.13 -10.03 -1.23
CA PRO A 152 -9.50 -11.12 -0.35
C PRO A 152 -11.03 -11.28 -0.23
N PRO A 153 -11.54 -12.52 -0.14
CA PRO A 153 -12.97 -12.80 -0.13
C PRO A 153 -13.65 -12.37 1.17
N GLY A 154 -12.95 -12.46 2.30
CA GLY A 154 -13.47 -12.09 3.62
C GLY A 154 -13.44 -10.57 3.85
N ARG A 155 -14.50 -10.02 4.45
CA ARG A 155 -14.59 -8.60 4.82
C ARG A 155 -13.44 -8.17 5.74
N ALA A 156 -13.20 -8.91 6.82
CA ALA A 156 -12.12 -8.63 7.75
C ALA A 156 -10.72 -8.65 7.09
N GLN A 157 -10.51 -9.50 6.07
CA GLN A 157 -9.24 -9.51 5.33
C GLN A 157 -9.10 -8.27 4.42
N ARG A 158 -10.21 -7.79 3.83
CA ARG A 158 -10.21 -6.55 3.04
C ARG A 158 -9.95 -5.34 3.92
N GLU A 159 -10.61 -5.25 5.07
CA GLU A 159 -10.41 -4.17 6.04
C GLU A 159 -8.96 -4.15 6.54
N ARG A 160 -8.36 -5.32 6.80
CA ARG A 160 -6.92 -5.42 7.12
C ARG A 160 -6.03 -4.93 6.00
N LEU A 161 -6.33 -5.26 4.74
CA LEU A 161 -5.55 -4.74 3.61
C LEU A 161 -5.70 -3.22 3.53
N LEU A 162 -6.92 -2.69 3.55
CA LEU A 162 -7.21 -1.26 3.45
C LEU A 162 -6.55 -0.46 4.56
N ALA A 163 -6.55 -0.96 5.79
CA ALA A 163 -5.85 -0.34 6.91
C ALA A 163 -4.33 -0.23 6.69
N ARG A 164 -3.75 -1.02 5.78
CA ARG A 164 -2.35 -0.93 5.41
C ARG A 164 -2.09 0.03 4.26
N LEU A 165 -3.04 0.31 3.37
CA LEU A 165 -2.83 1.06 2.13
C LEU A 165 -2.82 2.58 2.35
N ASP A 166 -1.88 3.29 1.71
CA ASP A 166 -1.80 4.77 1.79
C ASP A 166 -2.41 5.48 0.58
N ALA A 167 -2.40 4.81 -0.57
CA ALA A 167 -2.98 5.29 -1.81
C ALA A 167 -3.57 4.15 -2.65
N LEU A 168 -4.68 4.45 -3.31
CA LEU A 168 -5.34 3.57 -4.27
C LEU A 168 -5.18 4.19 -5.65
N VAL A 169 -4.77 3.38 -6.61
CA VAL A 169 -4.56 3.76 -8.00
C VAL A 169 -5.38 2.83 -8.88
N ALA A 170 -5.97 3.38 -9.95
CA ALA A 170 -6.68 2.61 -10.95
C ALA A 170 -6.16 2.93 -12.35
N ALA A 171 -6.12 1.94 -13.23
CA ALA A 171 -5.67 2.11 -14.62
C ALA A 171 -6.68 2.87 -15.51
N SER A 172 -7.91 3.06 -15.04
CA SER A 172 -8.98 3.77 -15.73
C SER A 172 -10.13 4.10 -14.78
N ASP A 173 -10.99 5.06 -15.16
CA ASP A 173 -12.21 5.40 -14.42
C ASP A 173 -13.11 4.18 -14.21
N ALA A 174 -13.32 3.37 -15.27
CA ALA A 174 -14.11 2.14 -15.18
C ALA A 174 -13.54 1.13 -14.17
N THR A 175 -12.21 1.08 -14.02
CA THR A 175 -11.57 0.21 -13.02
C THR A 175 -11.72 0.79 -11.61
N ALA A 176 -11.62 2.11 -11.44
CA ALA A 176 -11.87 2.78 -10.17
C ALA A 176 -13.32 2.56 -9.71
N GLU A 177 -14.30 2.78 -10.60
CA GLU A 177 -15.72 2.57 -10.33
C GLU A 177 -16.01 1.13 -9.87
N ALA A 178 -15.43 0.13 -10.54
CA ALA A 178 -15.56 -1.26 -10.14
C ALA A 178 -14.88 -1.54 -8.78
N ALA A 179 -13.68 -0.99 -8.57
CA ALA A 179 -12.86 -1.22 -7.37
C ALA A 179 -13.46 -0.59 -6.10
N VAL A 180 -14.02 0.63 -6.18
CA VAL A 180 -14.61 1.37 -5.05
C VAL A 180 -15.65 0.53 -4.29
N SER A 181 -16.46 -0.27 -4.99
CA SER A 181 -17.48 -1.12 -4.39
C SER A 181 -16.93 -2.13 -3.38
N ARG A 182 -15.66 -2.51 -3.53
CA ARG A 182 -15.02 -3.58 -2.77
C ARG A 182 -13.86 -3.10 -1.91
N PHE A 183 -13.15 -2.08 -2.41
CA PHE A 183 -12.03 -1.41 -1.78
C PHE A 183 -12.38 0.08 -1.70
N PRO A 184 -13.21 0.48 -0.73
CA PRO A 184 -13.64 1.86 -0.58
C PRO A 184 -12.44 2.79 -0.34
N GLY A 185 -12.47 3.96 -0.99
CA GLY A 185 -11.45 5.00 -0.87
C GLY A 185 -11.41 5.89 -2.11
N SER A 186 -10.55 6.91 -2.06
CA SER A 186 -10.28 7.80 -3.20
C SER A 186 -9.21 7.20 -4.10
N TYR A 187 -9.46 7.22 -5.41
CA TYR A 187 -8.56 6.65 -6.41
C TYR A 187 -7.88 7.73 -7.22
N HIS A 188 -6.57 7.56 -7.44
CA HIS A 188 -5.85 8.23 -8.52
C HIS A 188 -5.99 7.40 -9.80
N VAL A 189 -6.47 8.02 -10.88
CA VAL A 189 -6.57 7.33 -12.17
C VAL A 189 -5.32 7.63 -12.97
N VAL A 190 -4.52 6.60 -13.22
CA VAL A 190 -3.22 6.70 -13.90
C VAL A 190 -3.23 5.81 -15.13
N SER A 191 -2.71 6.30 -16.25
CA SER A 191 -2.72 5.54 -17.51
C SER A 191 -1.94 4.21 -17.40
N PRO A 192 -2.31 3.16 -18.14
CA PRO A 192 -1.51 1.94 -18.27
C PRO A 192 -0.09 2.15 -18.83
N GLY A 193 0.20 3.32 -19.39
CA GLY A 193 1.52 3.65 -19.91
C GLY A 193 1.82 3.01 -21.26
N VAL A 194 2.56 3.73 -22.10
CA VAL A 194 3.07 3.24 -23.39
C VAL A 194 4.52 3.63 -23.62
N ASP A 195 5.24 2.74 -24.29
CA ASP A 195 6.60 2.97 -24.74
C ASP A 195 6.58 3.62 -26.13
N LEU A 196 6.83 4.92 -26.18
CA LEU A 196 6.76 5.70 -27.42
C LEU A 196 7.87 5.36 -28.42
N GLU A 197 8.99 4.82 -27.94
CA GLU A 197 10.12 4.37 -28.78
C GLU A 197 9.79 3.02 -29.41
N LEU A 198 9.24 2.08 -28.63
CA LEU A 198 8.82 0.78 -29.15
C LEU A 198 7.68 0.89 -30.16
N PHE A 199 6.73 1.81 -29.93
CA PHE A 199 5.59 2.06 -30.79
C PHE A 199 5.78 3.32 -31.65
N GLU A 200 6.98 3.51 -32.19
CA GLU A 200 7.24 4.59 -33.15
C GLU A 200 6.41 4.39 -34.44
N PRO A 201 5.71 5.44 -34.93
CA PRO A 201 4.96 5.36 -36.18
C PRO A 201 5.87 5.11 -37.38
N ARG A 202 5.41 4.26 -38.31
CA ARG A 202 6.02 4.10 -39.64
C ARG A 202 5.05 4.54 -40.73
N GLU A 203 5.51 4.52 -41.97
CA GLU A 203 4.67 4.74 -43.14
C GLU A 203 3.47 3.77 -43.12
N LYS A 204 2.27 4.34 -43.27
CA LYS A 204 1.02 3.61 -43.10
C LYS A 204 0.58 2.94 -44.40
N ARG A 205 0.28 1.65 -44.30
CA ARG A 205 -0.27 0.80 -45.36
C ARG A 205 -1.77 0.61 -45.14
N PRO A 206 -2.55 0.28 -46.18
CA PRO A 206 -3.98 0.00 -46.08
C PRO A 206 -4.25 -1.33 -45.34
N VAL A 207 -3.87 -1.39 -44.06
CA VAL A 207 -4.01 -2.56 -43.18
C VAL A 207 -4.86 -2.15 -41.99
N ILE A 208 -5.90 -2.94 -41.74
CA ILE A 208 -6.73 -2.89 -40.53
C ILE A 208 -6.22 -3.96 -39.57
N VAL A 209 -5.94 -3.59 -38.32
CA VAL A 209 -5.71 -4.56 -37.24
C VAL A 209 -6.93 -4.55 -36.33
N SER A 210 -7.62 -5.69 -36.21
CA SER A 210 -8.79 -5.82 -35.35
C SER A 210 -8.51 -6.82 -34.23
N GLU A 211 -8.65 -6.40 -32.98
CA GLU A 211 -8.53 -7.32 -31.86
C GLU A 211 -9.70 -8.31 -31.88
N TRP A 212 -9.37 -9.60 -31.90
CA TRP A 212 -10.34 -10.67 -32.06
C TRP A 212 -10.70 -11.31 -30.72
N ARG A 213 -12.01 -11.44 -30.49
CA ARG A 213 -12.60 -12.23 -29.40
C ARG A 213 -13.65 -13.20 -29.96
N PRO A 214 -13.66 -14.49 -29.53
CA PRO A 214 -14.62 -15.47 -30.01
C PRO A 214 -16.09 -15.09 -29.74
N ALA A 215 -16.35 -14.37 -28.64
CA ALA A 215 -17.68 -13.97 -28.21
C ALA A 215 -18.23 -12.76 -29.00
N GLU A 216 -17.37 -11.97 -29.64
CA GLU A 216 -17.74 -10.68 -30.24
C GLU A 216 -18.06 -10.83 -31.73
N ARG A 217 -18.96 -11.76 -32.07
CA ARG A 217 -19.33 -12.04 -33.46
C ARG A 217 -19.90 -10.83 -34.22
N PRO A 218 -20.75 -9.97 -33.63
CA PRO A 218 -21.28 -8.80 -34.33
C PRO A 218 -20.18 -7.82 -34.78
N LEU A 219 -19.24 -7.49 -33.88
CA LEU A 219 -18.08 -6.64 -34.18
C LEU A 219 -17.24 -7.22 -35.32
N ASN A 220 -16.85 -8.50 -35.21
CA ASN A 220 -16.05 -9.15 -36.23
C ASN A 220 -16.74 -9.16 -37.61
N ARG A 221 -18.06 -9.37 -37.62
CA ARG A 221 -18.85 -9.36 -38.87
C ARG A 221 -18.95 -7.97 -39.47
N SER A 222 -19.09 -6.92 -38.67
CA SER A 222 -19.17 -5.55 -39.20
C SER A 222 -17.85 -5.13 -39.86
N VAL A 223 -16.71 -5.45 -39.25
CA VAL A 223 -15.38 -5.18 -39.82
C VAL A 223 -15.14 -5.97 -41.11
N LEU A 224 -15.54 -7.26 -41.15
CA LEU A 224 -15.43 -8.07 -42.37
C LEU A 224 -16.31 -7.53 -43.52
N ARG A 225 -17.54 -7.07 -43.22
CA ARG A 225 -18.41 -6.43 -44.22
C ARG A 225 -17.80 -5.14 -44.76
N ALA A 226 -17.21 -4.32 -43.89
CA ALA A 226 -16.50 -3.12 -44.34
C ALA A 226 -15.32 -3.49 -45.26
N LEU A 227 -14.59 -4.57 -44.96
CA LEU A 227 -13.46 -5.02 -45.79
C LEU A 227 -13.88 -5.51 -47.19
N GLU A 228 -15.09 -6.07 -47.33
CA GLU A 228 -15.64 -6.52 -48.63
C GLU A 228 -15.71 -5.37 -49.63
N GLU A 229 -16.05 -4.16 -49.16
CA GLU A 229 -16.15 -2.94 -49.98
C GLU A 229 -14.80 -2.22 -50.20
N LEU A 230 -13.70 -2.69 -49.59
CA LEU A 230 -12.40 -2.02 -49.58
C LEU A 230 -11.30 -2.85 -50.27
N PRO A 231 -11.26 -2.97 -51.62
CA PRO A 231 -10.46 -3.98 -52.33
C PRO A 231 -8.95 -3.96 -52.04
N ASP A 232 -8.37 -2.77 -51.82
CA ASP A 232 -6.93 -2.60 -51.59
C ASP A 232 -6.51 -2.78 -50.12
N TRP A 233 -7.48 -3.08 -49.24
CA TRP A 233 -7.23 -3.20 -47.81
C TRP A 233 -7.03 -4.66 -47.36
N GLU A 234 -6.17 -4.85 -46.38
CA GLU A 234 -5.96 -6.12 -45.69
C GLU A 234 -6.44 -6.05 -44.23
N LEU A 235 -6.81 -7.19 -43.66
CA LEU A 235 -7.22 -7.30 -42.26
C LEU A 235 -6.35 -8.30 -41.51
N VAL A 236 -5.84 -7.87 -40.36
CA VAL A 236 -5.18 -8.73 -39.38
C VAL A 236 -6.08 -8.87 -38.18
N PHE A 237 -6.63 -10.08 -37.97
CA PHE A 237 -7.22 -10.42 -36.68
C PHE A 237 -6.12 -10.68 -35.65
N LEU A 238 -6.04 -9.80 -34.67
CA LEU A 238 -5.07 -9.85 -33.59
C LEU A 238 -5.62 -10.63 -32.39
N ARG A 239 -4.86 -11.63 -31.92
CA ARG A 239 -5.13 -12.35 -30.68
C ARG A 239 -4.12 -11.97 -29.62
N THR A 240 -4.60 -11.34 -28.55
CA THR A 240 -3.82 -10.95 -27.36
C THR A 240 -3.88 -12.02 -26.25
N LYS A 241 -4.84 -12.96 -26.34
CA LYS A 241 -5.01 -14.11 -25.43
C LYS A 241 -4.62 -15.44 -26.12
N PRO A 242 -4.38 -16.53 -25.37
CA PRO A 242 -3.99 -17.83 -25.95
C PRO A 242 -5.10 -18.39 -26.86
N LEU A 243 -4.79 -19.43 -27.62
CA LEU A 243 -5.69 -19.99 -28.64
C LEU A 243 -7.03 -20.46 -28.03
N THR A 244 -8.11 -19.75 -28.34
CA THR A 244 -9.49 -20.12 -27.95
C THR A 244 -10.38 -20.47 -29.16
N GLY A 245 -9.87 -20.31 -30.39
CA GLY A 245 -10.60 -20.60 -31.62
C GLY A 245 -9.97 -19.94 -32.84
N ARG A 246 -10.71 -19.96 -33.95
CA ARG A 246 -10.38 -19.28 -35.20
C ARG A 246 -11.55 -18.38 -35.64
N PRO A 247 -11.29 -17.17 -36.18
CA PRO A 247 -12.33 -16.38 -36.82
C PRO A 247 -12.88 -17.14 -38.03
N THR A 248 -14.18 -17.00 -38.28
CA THR A 248 -14.80 -17.42 -39.53
C THR A 248 -14.51 -16.37 -40.59
N ILE A 249 -13.82 -16.77 -41.67
CA ILE A 249 -13.43 -15.87 -42.77
C ILE A 249 -14.26 -16.24 -44.01
N PRO A 250 -15.05 -15.29 -44.58
CA PRO A 250 -15.75 -15.48 -45.85
C PRO A 250 -14.81 -15.92 -46.98
N ARG A 251 -15.34 -16.68 -47.95
CA ARG A 251 -14.52 -17.25 -49.03
C ARG A 251 -13.88 -16.17 -49.92
N GLU A 252 -14.58 -15.06 -50.13
CA GLU A 252 -14.17 -13.92 -50.94
C GLU A 252 -13.02 -13.12 -50.31
N LEU A 253 -12.93 -13.14 -48.98
CA LEU A 253 -11.86 -12.45 -48.22
C LEU A 253 -10.65 -13.36 -47.94
N ARG A 254 -10.64 -14.59 -48.46
CA ARG A 254 -9.49 -15.51 -48.29
C ARG A 254 -8.28 -14.94 -49.03
N GLY A 255 -7.18 -14.76 -48.31
CA GLY A 255 -5.95 -14.14 -48.82
C GLY A 255 -5.76 -12.69 -48.37
N ARG A 256 -6.84 -11.98 -48.02
CA ARG A 256 -6.80 -10.60 -47.49
C ARG A 256 -6.95 -10.53 -45.97
N VAL A 257 -7.41 -11.62 -45.34
CA VAL A 257 -7.55 -11.73 -43.88
C VAL A 257 -6.50 -12.68 -43.33
N THR A 258 -5.66 -12.20 -42.41
CA THR A 258 -4.70 -13.01 -41.67
C THR A 258 -5.02 -13.02 -40.17
N VAL A 259 -4.54 -14.04 -39.47
CA VAL A 259 -4.68 -14.13 -38.01
C VAL A 259 -3.29 -14.14 -37.40
N ARG A 260 -3.04 -13.24 -36.44
CA ARG A 260 -1.78 -13.13 -35.72
C ARG A 260 -2.00 -13.21 -34.23
N THR A 261 -1.04 -13.79 -33.51
CA THR A 261 -1.06 -13.83 -32.05
C THR A 261 0.11 -13.01 -31.54
N ALA A 262 -0.18 -11.92 -30.84
CA ALA A 262 0.82 -11.06 -30.23
C ALA A 262 0.48 -10.86 -28.76
N ARG A 263 1.22 -11.54 -27.89
CA ARG A 263 0.97 -11.57 -26.43
C ARG A 263 1.81 -10.56 -25.65
N ASP A 264 2.89 -10.07 -26.26
CA ASP A 264 3.78 -9.04 -25.71
C ASP A 264 3.77 -7.78 -26.59
N GLY A 265 4.15 -6.66 -25.98
CA GLY A 265 4.21 -5.35 -26.66
C GLY A 265 5.12 -5.35 -27.89
N LYS A 266 6.26 -6.07 -27.86
CA LYS A 266 7.20 -6.13 -28.99
C LYS A 266 6.57 -6.72 -30.25
N THR A 267 5.83 -7.81 -30.10
CA THR A 267 5.12 -8.44 -31.22
C THR A 267 3.95 -7.57 -31.69
N ARG A 268 3.28 -6.86 -30.78
CA ARG A 268 2.18 -5.94 -31.12
C ARG A 268 2.68 -4.72 -31.88
N ALA A 269 3.81 -4.14 -31.48
CA ALA A 269 4.45 -3.01 -32.14
C ALA A 269 4.71 -3.30 -33.63
N GLN A 270 5.21 -4.50 -33.96
CA GLN A 270 5.42 -4.91 -35.35
C GLN A 270 4.13 -4.93 -36.17
N LEU A 271 2.98 -5.25 -35.56
CA LEU A 271 1.68 -5.28 -36.24
C LEU A 271 1.07 -3.89 -36.38
N TYR A 272 1.35 -2.98 -35.45
CA TYR A 272 0.78 -1.63 -35.48
C TYR A 272 1.62 -0.63 -36.28
N ALA A 273 2.92 -0.89 -36.43
CA ALA A 273 3.88 0.03 -37.03
C ALA A 273 3.42 0.54 -38.42
N ASP A 274 3.01 -0.37 -39.31
CA ASP A 274 2.53 -0.05 -40.66
C ASP A 274 1.00 -0.08 -40.81
N ALA A 275 0.25 -0.47 -39.77
CA ALA A 275 -1.20 -0.48 -39.83
C ALA A 275 -1.81 0.93 -39.78
N ALA A 276 -2.77 1.19 -40.66
CA ALA A 276 -3.45 2.48 -40.73
C ALA A 276 -4.61 2.60 -39.73
N ILE A 277 -5.34 1.49 -39.49
CA ILE A 277 -6.54 1.48 -38.65
C ILE A 277 -6.43 0.37 -37.59
N PHE A 278 -6.82 0.66 -36.36
CA PHE A 278 -6.97 -0.32 -35.30
C PHE A 278 -8.41 -0.35 -34.76
N VAL A 279 -8.96 -1.57 -34.64
CA VAL A 279 -10.29 -1.81 -34.08
C VAL A 279 -10.13 -2.57 -32.75
N PRO A 280 -10.39 -1.95 -31.58
CA PRO A 280 -10.34 -2.65 -30.31
C PRO A 280 -11.51 -3.61 -30.15
N ALA A 281 -11.28 -4.69 -29.41
CA ALA A 281 -12.34 -5.57 -28.93
C ALA A 281 -13.07 -4.94 -27.73
N LEU A 282 -14.34 -5.28 -27.53
CA LEU A 282 -15.16 -4.77 -26.43
C LEU A 282 -14.61 -5.22 -25.07
N ALA A 283 -14.25 -6.51 -24.95
CA ALA A 283 -13.51 -7.08 -23.82
C ALA A 283 -12.04 -7.33 -24.23
N GLY A 284 -11.47 -6.32 -24.90
CA GLY A 284 -10.12 -6.29 -25.42
C GLY A 284 -9.03 -6.22 -24.35
N LEU A 285 -7.79 -6.11 -24.80
CA LEU A 285 -6.68 -5.78 -23.94
C LEU A 285 -6.67 -4.26 -23.74
N ALA A 286 -6.80 -3.79 -22.50
CA ALA A 286 -6.95 -2.36 -22.19
C ALA A 286 -5.86 -1.47 -22.83
N ARG A 287 -4.60 -1.93 -22.82
CA ARG A 287 -3.48 -1.18 -23.40
C ARG A 287 -3.37 -1.21 -24.92
N ALA A 288 -4.08 -2.11 -25.61
CA ALA A 288 -3.92 -2.30 -27.06
C ALA A 288 -4.30 -1.05 -27.87
N SER A 289 -5.37 -0.34 -27.46
CA SER A 289 -5.77 0.92 -28.09
C SER A 289 -4.71 2.01 -27.91
N LEU A 290 -4.12 2.10 -26.71
CA LEU A 290 -3.07 3.08 -26.41
C LEU A 290 -1.79 2.79 -27.22
N GLU A 291 -1.40 1.52 -27.32
CA GLU A 291 -0.26 1.08 -28.12
C GLU A 291 -0.46 1.31 -29.62
N ALA A 292 -1.64 1.01 -30.15
CA ALA A 292 -1.97 1.28 -31.54
C ALA A 292 -2.02 2.79 -31.82
N ALA A 293 -2.54 3.59 -30.88
CA ALA A 293 -2.53 5.05 -30.97
C ALA A 293 -1.11 5.62 -30.96
N ALA A 294 -0.24 5.11 -30.09
CA ALA A 294 1.18 5.44 -30.09
C ALA A 294 1.82 5.07 -31.44
N ALA A 295 1.53 3.89 -31.99
CA ALA A 295 2.02 3.52 -33.31
C ALA A 295 1.45 4.38 -34.46
N GLY A 296 0.52 5.30 -34.20
CA GLY A 296 -0.09 6.17 -35.22
C GLY A 296 -1.25 5.54 -35.99
N CYS A 297 -1.91 4.53 -35.43
CA CYS A 297 -3.15 3.98 -36.01
C CYS A 297 -4.34 4.90 -35.72
N ALA A 298 -5.28 5.00 -36.66
CA ALA A 298 -6.60 5.56 -36.38
C ALA A 298 -7.39 4.54 -35.55
N ILE A 299 -7.95 4.96 -34.43
CA ILE A 299 -8.73 4.07 -33.54
C ILE A 299 -10.20 4.10 -33.97
N ALA A 300 -10.68 2.98 -34.51
CA ALA A 300 -12.07 2.79 -34.96
C ALA A 300 -12.94 2.27 -33.79
N ALA A 301 -13.21 3.16 -32.83
CA ALA A 301 -14.05 2.88 -31.66
C ALA A 301 -14.97 4.08 -31.36
N PRO A 302 -15.95 4.38 -32.23
CA PRO A 302 -16.87 5.48 -32.00
C PRO A 302 -17.74 5.25 -30.76
N ALA A 303 -18.27 6.33 -30.18
CA ALA A 303 -19.19 6.26 -29.06
C ALA A 303 -20.40 5.36 -29.41
N GLY A 304 -20.84 4.53 -28.46
CA GLY A 304 -21.92 3.57 -28.67
C GLY A 304 -21.50 2.22 -29.25
N THR A 305 -20.21 1.98 -29.58
CA THR A 305 -19.75 0.67 -30.10
C THR A 305 -20.07 -0.50 -29.17
N ALA A 306 -20.11 -0.28 -27.85
CA ALA A 306 -20.47 -1.30 -26.87
C ALA A 306 -21.94 -1.75 -26.98
N THR A 307 -22.85 -0.87 -27.40
CA THR A 307 -24.27 -1.19 -27.59
C THR A 307 -24.59 -1.57 -29.04
N GLN A 308 -23.90 -0.95 -30.01
CA GLN A 308 -24.06 -1.19 -31.44
C GLN A 308 -22.70 -1.43 -32.12
N PRO A 309 -22.18 -2.68 -32.12
CA PRO A 309 -20.87 -3.01 -32.68
C PRO A 309 -20.71 -2.74 -34.19
N GLU A 310 -21.80 -2.57 -34.92
CA GLU A 310 -21.81 -2.19 -36.34
C GLU A 310 -21.19 -0.82 -36.59
N LEU A 311 -21.22 0.09 -35.60
CA LEU A 311 -20.62 1.41 -35.70
C LEU A 311 -19.09 1.34 -35.92
N ALA A 312 -18.41 0.33 -35.39
CA ALA A 312 -16.99 0.13 -35.63
C ALA A 312 -16.69 -0.19 -37.10
N GLY A 313 -17.53 -1.00 -37.75
CA GLY A 313 -17.40 -1.31 -39.17
C GLY A 313 -17.65 -0.07 -40.05
N ALA A 314 -18.63 0.77 -39.70
CA ALA A 314 -18.89 2.02 -40.40
C ALA A 314 -17.72 3.02 -40.25
N GLU A 315 -17.14 3.13 -39.05
CA GLU A 315 -15.95 3.97 -38.81
C GLU A 315 -14.72 3.45 -39.57
N VAL A 316 -14.55 2.13 -39.68
CA VAL A 316 -13.50 1.52 -40.52
C VAL A 316 -13.66 1.93 -41.98
N ALA A 317 -14.87 1.81 -42.55
CA ALA A 317 -15.13 2.21 -43.93
C ALA A 317 -14.81 3.70 -44.14
N ARG A 318 -15.30 4.57 -43.25
CA ARG A 318 -15.03 6.01 -43.30
C ARG A 318 -13.53 6.34 -43.22
N LEU A 319 -12.79 5.72 -42.30
CA LEU A 319 -11.34 5.92 -42.16
C LEU A 319 -10.57 5.37 -43.37
N ALA A 320 -11.08 4.34 -44.04
CA ALA A 320 -10.44 3.78 -45.21
C ALA A 320 -10.64 4.68 -46.45
N GLU A 321 -11.86 5.19 -46.65
CA GLU A 321 -12.28 5.96 -47.83
C GLU A 321 -11.91 7.45 -47.78
N ASP A 322 -11.73 8.04 -46.59
CA ASP A 322 -11.39 9.46 -46.40
C ASP A 322 -9.98 9.62 -45.77
N PRO A 323 -8.90 9.71 -46.58
CA PRO A 323 -7.54 9.88 -46.09
C PRO A 323 -7.34 11.12 -45.21
N PRO A 324 -7.84 12.33 -45.57
CA PRO A 324 -7.75 13.49 -44.69
C PRO A 324 -8.40 13.30 -43.31
N PHE A 325 -9.55 12.62 -43.25
CA PHE A 325 -10.19 12.25 -41.98
C PHE A 325 -9.31 11.29 -41.20
N ARG A 326 -8.79 10.23 -41.84
CA ARG A 326 -7.91 9.24 -41.22
C ARG A 326 -6.65 9.86 -40.63
N GLU A 327 -5.94 10.67 -41.41
CA GLU A 327 -4.68 11.33 -40.97
C GLU A 327 -4.91 12.24 -39.76
N ARG A 328 -6.04 12.97 -39.74
CA ARG A 328 -6.42 13.75 -38.57
C ARG A 328 -6.65 12.85 -37.34
N ARG A 329 -7.38 11.75 -37.49
CA ARG A 329 -7.65 10.81 -36.40
C ARG A 329 -6.39 10.09 -35.91
N GLN A 330 -5.46 9.78 -36.80
CA GLN A 330 -4.15 9.21 -36.46
C GLN A 330 -3.32 10.18 -35.62
N ARG A 331 -3.24 11.46 -36.04
CA ARG A 331 -2.53 12.51 -35.30
C ARG A 331 -3.14 12.72 -33.90
N GLU A 332 -4.46 12.88 -33.83
CA GLU A 332 -5.18 13.03 -32.55
C GLU A 332 -4.97 11.82 -31.64
N ALA A 333 -4.91 10.60 -32.18
CA ALA A 333 -4.65 9.39 -31.41
C ALA A 333 -3.22 9.38 -30.84
N ARG A 334 -2.22 9.72 -31.67
CA ARG A 334 -0.83 9.80 -31.25
C ARG A 334 -0.61 10.86 -30.17
N GLU A 335 -1.13 12.08 -30.37
CA GLU A 335 -1.04 13.17 -29.39
C GLU A 335 -1.60 12.75 -28.02
N ARG A 336 -2.73 12.05 -27.99
CA ARG A 336 -3.28 11.48 -26.75
C ARG A 336 -2.45 10.36 -26.14
N ALA A 337 -1.71 9.61 -26.95
CA ALA A 337 -0.85 8.53 -26.46
C ALA A 337 0.46 9.08 -25.85
N GLU A 338 0.95 10.20 -26.38
CA GLU A 338 2.17 10.85 -25.89
C GLU A 338 2.03 11.36 -24.45
N THR A 339 0.86 11.89 -24.09
CA THR A 339 0.54 12.30 -22.71
C THR A 339 0.37 11.12 -21.75
N GLN A 340 0.38 9.89 -22.27
CA GLN A 340 0.18 8.64 -21.54
C GLN A 340 1.42 7.73 -21.64
N SER A 341 2.57 8.30 -21.97
CA SER A 341 3.84 7.57 -22.00
C SER A 341 4.23 7.04 -20.63
N PHE A 342 5.11 6.04 -20.57
CA PHE A 342 5.66 5.58 -19.30
C PHE A 342 6.36 6.70 -18.51
N SER A 343 6.95 7.67 -19.21
CA SER A 343 7.58 8.84 -18.57
C SER A 343 6.55 9.72 -17.88
N ALA A 344 5.39 9.97 -18.53
CA ALA A 344 4.28 10.71 -17.92
C ALA A 344 3.70 9.95 -16.71
N VAL A 345 3.47 8.65 -16.86
CA VAL A 345 2.96 7.79 -15.78
C VAL A 345 3.92 7.74 -14.59
N ALA A 346 5.24 7.66 -14.83
CA ALA A 346 6.23 7.64 -13.76
C ALA A 346 6.23 8.94 -12.95
N ARG A 347 6.02 10.11 -13.60
CA ARG A 347 5.90 11.40 -12.91
C ARG A 347 4.64 11.48 -12.05
N GLU A 348 3.50 11.01 -12.57
CA GLU A 348 2.26 10.94 -11.76
C GLU A 348 2.43 10.04 -10.54
N LEU A 349 3.14 8.91 -10.69
CA LEU A 349 3.45 8.03 -9.58
C LEU A 349 4.47 8.64 -8.61
N GLU A 350 5.48 9.35 -9.09
CA GLU A 350 6.44 10.11 -8.28
C GLU A 350 5.72 11.15 -7.41
N ASP A 351 4.79 11.94 -7.98
CA ASP A 351 3.98 12.91 -7.24
C ASP A 351 3.18 12.24 -6.10
N ILE A 352 2.59 11.07 -6.37
CA ILE A 352 1.90 10.26 -5.34
C ILE A 352 2.90 9.84 -4.26
N TYR A 353 4.05 9.28 -4.64
CA TYR A 353 5.05 8.79 -3.68
C TYR A 353 5.62 9.91 -2.82
N GLU A 354 5.95 11.07 -3.40
CA GLU A 354 6.45 12.23 -2.66
C GLU A 354 5.39 12.79 -1.72
N SER A 355 4.13 12.86 -2.15
CA SER A 355 3.00 13.25 -1.29
C SER A 355 2.88 12.32 -0.08
N LEU A 356 3.01 11.01 -0.28
CA LEU A 356 2.99 10.03 0.81
C LEU A 356 4.23 10.14 1.71
N ALA A 357 5.41 10.37 1.14
CA ALA A 357 6.66 10.49 1.89
C ALA A 357 6.61 11.63 2.92
N ARG A 358 5.86 12.71 2.65
CA ARG A 358 5.64 13.80 3.61
C ARG A 358 4.91 13.37 4.89
N ARG A 359 4.20 12.23 4.87
CA ARG A 359 3.52 11.67 6.06
C ARG A 359 4.49 10.96 7.01
N ARG A 360 5.69 10.60 6.54
CA ARG A 360 6.70 9.90 7.34
C ARG A 360 7.52 10.92 8.13
N ARG A 361 7.66 10.72 9.44
CA ARG A 361 8.48 11.60 10.27
C ARG A 361 9.96 11.51 9.84
N PRO A 362 10.71 12.62 9.80
CA PRO A 362 12.11 12.58 9.42
C PRO A 362 12.92 11.77 10.46
N PRO A 363 13.88 10.93 10.02
CA PRO A 363 14.78 10.26 10.95
C PRO A 363 15.66 11.31 11.65
N LYS A 364 15.82 11.17 12.97
CA LYS A 364 16.70 12.03 13.77
C LYS A 364 17.97 11.24 14.13
N THR A 365 19.14 11.79 13.82
CA THR A 365 20.43 11.10 13.91
C THR A 365 21.23 11.41 15.17
N VAL A 366 20.79 12.37 15.97
CA VAL A 366 21.48 12.81 17.19
C VAL A 366 20.68 12.38 18.41
N ASP A 367 21.35 11.73 19.36
CA ASP A 367 20.81 11.42 20.69
C ASP A 367 21.33 12.46 21.69
N PRO A 368 20.53 13.50 22.02
CA PRO A 368 20.95 14.55 22.95
C PRO A 368 21.11 14.07 24.39
N LEU A 369 20.60 12.88 24.73
CA LEU A 369 20.68 12.29 26.07
C LEU A 369 21.70 11.15 26.13
N ALA A 370 22.63 11.07 25.18
CA ALA A 370 23.62 9.99 25.10
C ALA A 370 24.49 9.83 26.36
N GLU A 371 24.68 10.90 27.13
CA GLU A 371 25.47 10.91 28.38
C GLU A 371 24.64 10.57 29.63
N ARG A 372 23.30 10.53 29.55
CA ARG A 372 22.44 10.15 30.67
C ARG A 372 22.52 8.64 30.93
N ASP A 373 22.29 8.22 32.17
CA ASP A 373 22.27 6.79 32.50
C ASP A 373 21.13 6.04 31.81
N TRP A 374 21.26 4.72 31.69
CA TRP A 374 20.17 3.87 31.19
C TRP A 374 19.25 3.46 32.34
N ILE A 375 17.95 3.60 32.12
CA ILE A 375 16.90 3.13 33.03
C ILE A 375 15.98 2.13 32.33
N LEU A 376 15.29 1.34 33.15
CA LEU A 376 14.19 0.49 32.72
C LEU A 376 12.87 1.19 33.01
N CYS A 377 11.98 1.24 32.03
CA CYS A 377 10.70 1.92 32.13
C CYS A 377 9.55 1.03 31.68
N ASP A 378 8.39 1.14 32.32
CA ASP A 378 7.14 0.50 31.91
C ASP A 378 6.06 1.57 31.79
N LEU A 379 5.50 1.75 30.59
CA LEU A 379 4.69 2.92 30.22
C LEU A 379 3.18 2.71 30.28
N HIS A 380 2.72 1.54 30.73
CA HIS A 380 1.29 1.25 30.78
C HIS A 380 1.01 0.29 31.94
N MET A 381 0.41 0.79 33.01
CA MET A 381 -0.06 -0.03 34.13
C MET A 381 -1.13 0.66 34.95
N HIS A 382 -1.82 -0.11 35.76
CA HIS A 382 -3.02 0.30 36.49
C HIS A 382 -2.87 0.02 37.99
N THR A 383 -3.58 0.78 38.81
CA THR A 383 -3.69 0.65 40.28
C THR A 383 -5.13 0.32 40.69
N SER A 384 -5.37 0.16 41.99
CA SER A 384 -6.70 -0.06 42.58
C SER A 384 -7.72 1.06 42.30
N TRP A 385 -7.29 2.19 41.73
CA TRP A 385 -8.18 3.24 41.24
C TRP A 385 -8.91 2.84 39.95
N SER A 386 -8.33 1.95 39.16
CA SER A 386 -9.02 1.32 38.04
C SER A 386 -9.99 0.24 38.52
N HIS A 387 -11.22 0.28 38.00
CA HIS A 387 -12.31 -0.62 38.36
C HIS A 387 -11.99 -2.13 38.25
N ASP A 388 -10.95 -2.50 37.51
CA ASP A 388 -10.56 -3.88 37.25
C ASP A 388 -9.13 -4.22 37.68
N CYS A 389 -8.50 -3.36 38.48
CA CYS A 389 -7.20 -3.60 39.12
C CYS A 389 -7.32 -3.51 40.64
N THR A 390 -6.40 -4.16 41.36
CA THR A 390 -6.42 -4.28 42.84
C THR A 390 -5.06 -3.97 43.45
N VAL A 391 -4.16 -3.39 42.65
CA VAL A 391 -2.78 -3.09 43.07
C VAL A 391 -2.77 -1.77 43.83
N ASP A 392 -2.40 -1.81 45.10
CA ASP A 392 -2.23 -0.60 45.91
C ASP A 392 -1.06 0.27 45.39
N PRO A 393 -1.22 1.60 45.27
CA PRO A 393 -0.17 2.52 44.84
C PRO A 393 1.16 2.37 45.60
N ALA A 394 1.14 2.14 46.92
CA ALA A 394 2.36 1.99 47.71
C ALA A 394 3.06 0.66 47.41
N ASP A 395 2.30 -0.42 47.27
CA ASP A 395 2.82 -1.73 46.86
C ASP A 395 3.44 -1.66 45.45
N LEU A 396 2.86 -0.85 44.55
CA LEU A 396 3.38 -0.65 43.21
C LEU A 396 4.76 0.01 43.22
N VAL A 397 4.94 1.11 43.97
CA VAL A 397 6.24 1.81 44.10
C VAL A 397 7.31 0.84 44.61
N MET A 398 7.02 0.17 45.73
CA MET A 398 7.94 -0.77 46.36
C MET A 398 8.32 -1.93 45.43
N TYR A 399 7.34 -2.47 44.70
CA TYR A 399 7.59 -3.56 43.77
C TYR A 399 8.40 -3.12 42.56
N ALA A 400 8.08 -1.97 41.97
CA ALA A 400 8.78 -1.42 40.82
C ALA A 400 10.27 -1.19 41.10
N GLU A 401 10.60 -0.62 42.26
CA GLU A 401 11.99 -0.49 42.71
C GLU A 401 12.67 -1.85 42.94
N ALA A 402 11.97 -2.78 43.60
CA ALA A 402 12.51 -4.11 43.90
C ALA A 402 12.89 -4.90 42.63
N ILE A 403 12.20 -4.67 41.51
CA ILE A 403 12.51 -5.29 40.22
C ILE A 403 13.46 -4.44 39.34
N GLY A 404 13.90 -3.29 39.83
CA GLY A 404 14.88 -2.40 39.19
C GLY A 404 14.33 -1.53 38.06
N LEU A 405 13.04 -1.15 38.12
CA LEU A 405 12.52 -0.10 37.25
C LEU A 405 13.03 1.27 37.74
N GLY A 406 13.44 2.12 36.80
CA GLY A 406 13.82 3.51 37.08
C GLY A 406 12.69 4.50 36.74
N ALA A 407 11.68 4.08 35.97
CA ALA A 407 10.48 4.87 35.75
C ALA A 407 9.24 4.00 35.49
N ILE A 408 8.06 4.47 35.89
CA ILE A 408 6.77 3.84 35.58
C ILE A 408 5.74 4.90 35.16
N ALA A 409 4.84 4.57 34.22
CA ALA A 409 3.66 5.38 33.95
C ALA A 409 2.40 4.67 34.48
N VAL A 410 1.69 5.34 35.38
CA VAL A 410 0.42 4.86 35.92
C VAL A 410 -0.70 5.51 35.12
N THR A 411 -1.57 4.70 34.52
CA THR A 411 -2.51 5.12 33.48
C THR A 411 -3.90 4.54 33.73
N ASP A 412 -4.44 4.81 34.92
CA ASP A 412 -5.73 4.26 35.34
C ASP A 412 -6.88 4.67 34.39
N HIS A 413 -7.91 3.81 34.30
CA HIS A 413 -9.01 3.98 33.35
C HIS A 413 -9.96 5.12 33.73
N ASN A 414 -9.93 6.22 32.97
CA ASN A 414 -10.76 7.43 33.16
C ASN A 414 -10.66 8.06 34.55
N VAL A 415 -9.50 7.93 35.20
CA VAL A 415 -9.21 8.51 36.52
C VAL A 415 -7.72 8.74 36.67
N SER A 416 -7.30 9.92 37.14
CA SER A 416 -5.88 10.24 37.34
C SER A 416 -5.42 10.15 38.81
N GLY A 417 -6.36 9.94 39.74
CA GLY A 417 -6.09 9.91 41.19
C GLY A 417 -5.02 8.91 41.61
N GLY A 418 -5.07 7.68 41.08
CA GLY A 418 -4.06 6.65 41.37
C GLY A 418 -2.67 7.01 40.87
N ALA A 419 -2.59 7.68 39.72
CA ALA A 419 -1.33 8.14 39.16
C ALA A 419 -0.71 9.28 39.99
N LEU A 420 -1.51 10.24 40.43
CA LEU A 420 -1.07 11.34 41.29
C LEU A 420 -0.66 10.85 42.69
N GLU A 421 -1.43 9.92 43.27
CA GLU A 421 -1.09 9.28 44.55
C GLU A 421 0.23 8.51 44.46
N THR A 422 0.40 7.70 43.42
CA THR A 422 1.65 6.94 43.20
C THR A 422 2.85 7.88 43.06
N ALA A 423 2.69 9.00 42.35
CA ALA A 423 3.75 10.00 42.19
C ALA A 423 4.10 10.73 43.50
N GLU A 424 3.12 10.98 44.37
CA GLU A 424 3.36 11.50 45.71
C GLU A 424 4.13 10.50 46.57
N LEU A 425 3.72 9.23 46.56
CA LEU A 425 4.37 8.15 47.33
C LEU A 425 5.80 7.88 46.89
N ALA A 426 6.10 8.05 45.60
CA ALA A 426 7.46 7.92 45.07
C ALA A 426 8.38 9.10 45.42
N ARG A 427 7.90 10.16 46.10
CA ARG A 427 8.79 11.26 46.52
C ARG A 427 9.84 10.76 47.51
N GLY A 428 11.11 10.86 47.13
CA GLY A 428 12.24 10.38 47.92
C GLY A 428 12.70 8.96 47.59
N HIS A 429 12.05 8.32 46.61
CA HIS A 429 12.49 7.07 45.98
C HIS A 429 13.35 7.36 44.74
N ASP A 430 14.13 6.38 44.28
CA ASP A 430 14.94 6.49 43.04
C ASP A 430 14.10 6.17 41.78
N LEU A 431 12.78 6.02 41.95
CA LEU A 431 11.80 5.72 40.91
C LEU A 431 11.08 6.98 40.43
N VAL A 432 11.11 7.24 39.13
CA VAL A 432 10.28 8.28 38.51
C VAL A 432 8.89 7.74 38.20
N VAL A 433 7.85 8.40 38.70
CA VAL A 433 6.46 8.10 38.33
C VAL A 433 5.96 9.16 37.36
N ILE A 434 5.51 8.72 36.18
CA ILE A 434 4.84 9.55 35.18
C ILE A 434 3.33 9.48 35.47
N PRO A 435 2.70 10.58 35.93
CA PRO A 435 1.27 10.59 36.12
C PRO A 435 0.56 10.55 34.77
N GLY A 436 -0.36 9.62 34.58
CA GLY A 436 -1.16 9.52 33.36
C GLY A 436 -2.56 8.97 33.63
N GLU A 437 -3.30 8.83 32.53
CA GLU A 437 -4.69 8.36 32.53
C GLU A 437 -4.95 7.64 31.20
N GLU A 438 -5.64 6.51 31.20
CA GLU A 438 -6.14 5.86 29.98
C GLU A 438 -7.60 6.28 29.75
N ILE A 439 -7.77 7.29 28.89
CA ILE A 439 -9.06 7.93 28.61
C ILE A 439 -9.78 7.14 27.53
N LYS A 440 -11.02 6.72 27.84
CA LYS A 440 -11.90 6.08 26.86
C LYS A 440 -12.60 7.14 26.01
N THR A 441 -12.39 7.10 24.71
CA THR A 441 -13.01 8.03 23.75
C THR A 441 -14.41 7.56 23.31
N ASP A 442 -15.18 8.46 22.69
CA ASP A 442 -16.46 8.15 22.04
C ASP A 442 -16.24 7.32 20.77
N GLY A 443 -16.19 6.00 20.95
CA GLY A 443 -16.23 5.03 19.85
C GLY A 443 -14.93 4.84 19.06
N GLN A 444 -13.83 5.50 19.45
CA GLN A 444 -12.53 5.42 18.76
C GLN A 444 -11.41 4.82 19.63
N GLY A 445 -11.79 4.01 20.63
CA GLY A 445 -10.85 3.34 21.52
C GLY A 445 -10.36 4.21 22.67
N GLU A 446 -9.14 3.97 23.12
CA GLU A 446 -8.52 4.64 24.27
C GLU A 446 -7.32 5.48 23.83
N VAL A 447 -7.06 6.54 24.58
CA VAL A 447 -5.88 7.40 24.43
C VAL A 447 -5.30 7.60 25.82
N ILE A 448 -4.00 7.37 25.98
CA ILE A 448 -3.31 7.66 27.23
C ILE A 448 -2.75 9.08 27.16
N GLY A 449 -3.08 9.88 28.18
CA GLY A 449 -2.36 11.12 28.45
C GLY A 449 -1.26 10.86 29.47
N LEU A 450 -0.03 11.28 29.16
CA LEU A 450 1.10 11.23 30.09
C LEU A 450 1.45 12.63 30.59
N PHE A 451 2.03 12.72 31.78
CA PHE A 451 2.38 13.98 32.46
C PHE A 451 1.16 14.86 32.78
N LEU A 452 0.03 14.24 33.12
CA LEU A 452 -1.20 14.93 33.46
C LEU A 452 -1.19 15.48 34.88
N GLN A 453 -1.92 16.57 35.09
CA GLN A 453 -2.08 17.24 36.38
C GLN A 453 -3.52 17.11 36.90
N GLU A 454 -4.48 17.01 35.99
CA GLU A 454 -5.91 16.90 36.29
C GLU A 454 -6.55 15.79 35.44
N GLU A 455 -7.61 15.17 35.98
CA GLU A 455 -8.41 14.16 35.29
C GLU A 455 -9.06 14.73 34.01
N ILE A 456 -9.05 13.94 32.94
CA ILE A 456 -9.71 14.28 31.68
C ILE A 456 -11.04 13.51 31.59
N PRO A 457 -12.18 14.19 31.33
CA PRO A 457 -13.46 13.49 31.22
C PRO A 457 -13.44 12.39 30.15
N GLY A 458 -13.87 11.18 30.52
CA GLY A 458 -14.11 10.09 29.58
C GLY A 458 -15.30 10.37 28.64
N GLY A 459 -15.30 9.72 27.47
CA GLY A 459 -16.36 9.85 26.47
C GLY A 459 -16.24 11.06 25.56
N LEU A 460 -15.12 11.79 25.62
CA LEU A 460 -14.79 12.83 24.65
C LEU A 460 -14.49 12.22 23.27
N SER A 461 -14.61 13.03 22.22
CA SER A 461 -14.16 12.61 20.91
C SER A 461 -12.63 12.40 20.90
N PHE A 462 -12.13 11.58 19.97
CA PHE A 462 -10.69 11.35 19.81
C PHE A 462 -9.87 12.67 19.70
N PRO A 463 -10.23 13.65 18.85
CA PRO A 463 -9.50 14.92 18.78
C PRO A 463 -9.67 15.79 20.04
N ASP A 464 -10.83 15.79 20.70
CA ASP A 464 -11.03 16.57 21.92
C ASP A 464 -10.22 16.00 23.10
N THR A 465 -10.08 14.66 23.14
CA THR A 465 -9.21 13.98 24.11
C THR A 465 -7.75 14.38 23.92
N ILE A 466 -7.27 14.36 22.66
CA ILE A 466 -5.92 14.84 22.31
C ILE A 466 -5.72 16.30 22.71
N ALA A 467 -6.69 17.17 22.42
CA ALA A 467 -6.62 18.58 22.77
C ALA A 467 -6.53 18.77 24.30
N ALA A 468 -7.37 18.06 25.07
CA ALA A 468 -7.35 18.12 26.53
C ALA A 468 -6.01 17.67 27.14
N ILE A 469 -5.35 16.66 26.55
CA ILE A 469 -4.01 16.23 26.97
C ILE A 469 -2.98 17.36 26.71
N HIS A 470 -3.00 17.93 25.51
CA HIS A 470 -2.07 19.00 25.14
C HIS A 470 -2.28 20.30 25.92
N ASP A 471 -3.52 20.63 26.30
CA ASP A 471 -3.84 21.82 27.11
C ASP A 471 -3.18 21.77 28.49
N GLN A 472 -2.87 20.58 29.00
CA GLN A 472 -2.10 20.37 30.24
C GLN A 472 -0.58 20.31 30.01
N GLY A 473 -0.11 20.40 28.76
CA GLY A 473 1.30 20.13 28.40
C GLY A 473 1.68 18.65 28.46
N GLY A 474 0.67 17.76 28.50
CA GLY A 474 0.85 16.32 28.50
C GLY A 474 1.21 15.76 27.12
N LEU A 475 1.54 14.48 27.09
CA LEU A 475 1.92 13.77 25.87
C LEU A 475 0.87 12.73 25.50
N VAL A 476 0.58 12.63 24.20
CA VAL A 476 -0.38 11.67 23.66
C VAL A 476 0.29 10.32 23.41
N TYR A 477 -0.11 9.32 24.17
CA TYR A 477 0.30 7.93 24.02
C TYR A 477 -0.89 7.12 23.48
N LEU A 478 -0.74 6.46 22.33
CA LEU A 478 -1.80 5.61 21.78
C LEU A 478 -1.57 4.15 22.21
N PRO A 479 -2.35 3.61 23.16
CA PRO A 479 -2.21 2.23 23.63
C PRO A 479 -2.80 1.23 22.63
N HIS A 480 -2.22 0.03 22.61
CA HIS A 480 -2.67 -1.18 21.90
C HIS A 480 -3.49 -0.96 20.60
N PRO A 481 -3.01 -0.15 19.63
CA PRO A 481 -3.83 0.43 18.55
C PRO A 481 -4.40 -0.56 17.52
N PHE A 482 -4.03 -1.84 17.62
CA PHE A 482 -4.48 -2.92 16.74
C PHE A 482 -5.12 -4.08 17.50
N ASP A 483 -5.41 -3.93 18.80
CA ASP A 483 -6.15 -4.93 19.57
C ASP A 483 -7.64 -4.91 19.22
N ARG A 484 -7.99 -5.77 18.25
CA ARG A 484 -9.36 -5.88 17.73
C ARG A 484 -10.31 -6.64 18.66
N LEU A 485 -9.86 -7.01 19.86
CA LEU A 485 -10.75 -7.48 20.92
C LEU A 485 -11.35 -6.32 21.72
N HIS A 486 -10.79 -5.12 21.57
CA HIS A 486 -11.27 -3.87 22.17
C HIS A 486 -11.66 -2.86 21.09
N SER A 487 -12.22 -1.73 21.51
CA SER A 487 -12.46 -0.59 20.62
C SER A 487 -11.12 0.05 20.27
N ILE A 488 -10.87 0.27 18.98
CA ILE A 488 -9.64 0.91 18.46
C ILE A 488 -10.04 2.03 17.50
N PRO A 489 -9.17 3.02 17.27
CA PRO A 489 -9.43 4.04 16.26
C PRO A 489 -9.54 3.39 14.89
N ASP A 490 -10.53 3.83 14.11
CA ASP A 490 -10.64 3.38 12.73
C ASP A 490 -9.44 3.88 11.89
N PRO A 491 -9.13 3.23 10.76
CA PRO A 491 -7.98 3.62 9.96
C PRO A 491 -8.00 5.09 9.52
N ALA A 492 -9.14 5.67 9.20
CA ALA A 492 -9.21 7.06 8.74
C ALA A 492 -8.90 8.05 9.87
N THR A 493 -9.42 7.78 11.06
CA THR A 493 -9.13 8.53 12.29
C THR A 493 -7.65 8.44 12.63
N LEU A 494 -7.08 7.23 12.62
CA LEU A 494 -5.66 7.03 12.91
C LEU A 494 -4.76 7.80 11.92
N HIS A 495 -5.04 7.72 10.61
CA HIS A 495 -4.25 8.44 9.59
C HIS A 495 -4.36 9.96 9.73
N ARG A 496 -5.53 10.49 10.12
CA ARG A 496 -5.75 11.94 10.29
C ARG A 496 -4.92 12.51 11.43
N HIS A 497 -4.80 11.76 12.52
CA HIS A 497 -4.16 12.21 13.76
C HIS A 497 -2.74 11.65 13.98
N LEU A 498 -2.10 11.10 12.94
CA LEU A 498 -0.70 10.61 13.02
C LEU A 498 0.29 11.68 13.50
N ALA A 499 0.03 12.94 13.17
CA ALA A 499 0.88 14.06 13.59
C ALA A 499 0.71 14.39 15.08
N ASP A 500 -0.46 14.07 15.65
CA ASP A 500 -0.86 14.45 17.00
C ASP A 500 -0.55 13.36 18.05
N ILE A 501 -0.09 12.18 17.62
CA ILE A 501 0.29 11.08 18.52
C ILE A 501 1.78 11.16 18.83
N ASP A 502 2.15 11.46 20.07
CA ASP A 502 3.56 11.56 20.46
C ASP A 502 4.24 10.21 20.56
N VAL A 503 3.55 9.22 21.17
CA VAL A 503 4.06 7.88 21.44
C VAL A 503 3.07 6.82 20.96
N PHE A 504 3.56 5.81 20.23
CA PHE A 504 2.75 4.73 19.68
C PHE A 504 3.13 3.40 20.32
N GLU A 505 2.20 2.74 21.02
CA GLU A 505 2.49 1.46 21.69
C GLU A 505 2.73 0.35 20.66
N VAL A 506 3.96 -0.19 20.63
CA VAL A 506 4.34 -1.30 19.73
C VAL A 506 4.46 -2.64 20.45
N TYR A 507 4.44 -2.62 21.79
CA TYR A 507 4.43 -3.83 22.59
C TYR A 507 3.60 -3.64 23.85
N ASN A 508 2.50 -4.38 23.93
CA ASN A 508 1.70 -4.58 25.12
C ASN A 508 1.78 -6.06 25.51
N ALA A 509 2.19 -6.34 26.77
CA ALA A 509 2.45 -7.70 27.24
C ALA A 509 1.18 -8.52 27.52
N ARG A 510 0.01 -7.86 27.59
CA ARG A 510 -1.28 -8.46 27.94
C ARG A 510 -2.14 -8.86 26.73
N LEU A 511 -1.74 -8.48 25.52
CA LEU A 511 -2.48 -8.85 24.31
C LEU A 511 -2.58 -10.37 24.14
N LEU A 512 -3.77 -10.86 23.81
CA LEU A 512 -4.01 -12.29 23.57
C LEU A 512 -3.25 -12.81 22.34
N PHE A 513 -3.06 -11.96 21.32
CA PHE A 513 -2.43 -12.32 20.06
C PHE A 513 -1.22 -11.44 19.75
N GLU A 514 -0.02 -12.03 19.73
CA GLU A 514 1.23 -11.34 19.40
C GLU A 514 1.21 -10.66 18.01
N SER A 515 0.35 -11.13 17.10
CA SER A 515 0.18 -10.51 15.78
C SER A 515 -0.25 -9.05 15.82
N TYR A 516 -0.87 -8.60 16.91
CA TYR A 516 -1.25 -7.19 17.11
C TYR A 516 -0.02 -6.33 17.41
N ASN A 517 0.90 -6.79 18.26
CA ASN A 517 2.21 -6.15 18.49
C ASN A 517 3.03 -6.09 17.19
N ASP A 518 3.02 -7.17 16.40
CA ASP A 518 3.68 -7.18 15.08
C ASP A 518 3.09 -6.14 14.12
N GLU A 519 1.78 -5.94 14.14
CA GLU A 519 1.10 -4.95 13.30
C GLU A 519 1.40 -3.52 13.75
N ALA A 520 1.40 -3.28 15.07
CA ALA A 520 1.78 -2.01 15.67
C ALA A 520 3.22 -1.63 15.30
N MET A 521 4.17 -2.55 15.47
CA MET A 521 5.57 -2.34 15.07
C MET A 521 5.70 -2.03 13.57
N ARG A 522 4.99 -2.77 12.71
CA ARG A 522 5.00 -2.50 11.25
C ARG A 522 4.41 -1.14 10.90
N PHE A 523 3.39 -0.69 11.61
CA PHE A 523 2.75 0.61 11.39
C PHE A 523 3.64 1.76 11.88
N ALA A 524 4.20 1.64 13.08
CA ALA A 524 5.15 2.62 13.61
C ALA A 524 6.39 2.77 12.73
N THR A 525 6.97 1.66 12.25
CA THR A 525 8.12 1.69 11.33
C THR A 525 7.79 2.42 10.02
N LYS A 526 6.60 2.18 9.48
CA LYS A 526 6.11 2.76 8.22
C LYS A 526 6.07 4.29 8.25
N TYR A 527 5.55 4.88 9.33
CA TYR A 527 5.46 6.34 9.48
C TYR A 527 6.61 6.95 10.29
N ASN A 528 7.57 6.13 10.72
CA ASN A 528 8.67 6.50 11.60
C ASN A 528 8.17 7.17 12.91
N LEU A 529 7.18 6.54 13.55
CA LEU A 529 6.61 7.01 14.82
C LEU A 529 7.54 6.71 15.99
N THR A 530 7.49 7.54 17.02
CA THR A 530 8.13 7.26 18.31
C THR A 530 7.39 6.10 18.97
N VAL A 531 8.12 5.12 19.48
CA VAL A 531 7.53 3.87 19.98
C VAL A 531 7.48 3.83 21.51
N GLY A 532 6.39 3.29 22.03
CA GLY A 532 6.19 2.98 23.45
C GLY A 532 5.99 1.48 23.68
N ALA A 533 6.17 1.05 24.93
CA ALA A 533 5.85 -0.31 25.34
C ALA A 533 5.47 -0.34 26.82
N GLY A 534 4.53 -1.20 27.17
CA GLY A 534 4.09 -1.36 28.54
C GLY A 534 3.56 -2.75 28.86
N SER A 535 3.39 -3.01 30.14
CA SER A 535 2.90 -4.30 30.62
C SER A 535 1.38 -4.43 30.60
N ASP A 536 0.66 -3.31 30.66
CA ASP A 536 -0.78 -3.24 30.92
C ASP A 536 -1.15 -4.09 32.17
N ALA A 537 -0.31 -3.91 33.20
CA ALA A 537 -0.38 -4.68 34.42
C ALA A 537 -1.60 -4.25 35.26
N HIS A 538 -2.34 -5.24 35.76
CA HIS A 538 -3.39 -5.05 36.78
C HIS A 538 -3.15 -5.94 38.01
N VAL A 539 -1.97 -6.56 38.07
CA VAL A 539 -1.45 -7.33 39.19
C VAL A 539 0.06 -7.09 39.25
N LEU A 540 0.65 -7.09 40.45
CA LEU A 540 2.09 -6.83 40.63
C LEU A 540 2.98 -7.74 39.77
N GLN A 541 2.62 -9.01 39.62
CA GLN A 541 3.39 -9.98 38.82
C GLN A 541 3.41 -9.65 37.31
N GLY A 542 2.53 -8.76 36.85
CA GLY A 542 2.51 -8.25 35.48
C GLY A 542 3.48 -7.09 35.25
N VAL A 543 3.83 -6.33 36.30
CA VAL A 543 4.67 -5.14 36.17
C VAL A 543 6.06 -5.51 35.62
N GLY A 544 6.52 -4.75 34.62
CA GLY A 544 7.82 -4.95 33.96
C GLY A 544 7.86 -6.15 33.00
N THR A 545 6.72 -6.76 32.66
CA THR A 545 6.66 -7.82 31.63
C THR A 545 6.74 -7.28 30.20
N GLY A 546 6.36 -6.02 30.00
CA GLY A 546 6.65 -5.22 28.83
C GLY A 546 7.19 -3.86 29.26
N GLY A 547 8.18 -3.34 28.54
CA GLY A 547 8.77 -2.05 28.88
C GLY A 547 9.86 -1.64 27.92
N LEU A 548 10.62 -0.64 28.33
CA LEU A 548 11.66 0.02 27.55
C LEU A 548 12.95 0.09 28.34
N ARG A 549 14.07 -0.04 27.63
CA ARG A 549 15.36 0.47 28.08
C ARG A 549 15.59 1.81 27.41
N MET A 550 15.67 2.88 28.19
CA MET A 550 15.79 4.25 27.68
C MET A 550 16.75 5.07 28.55
N ARG A 551 17.14 6.25 28.09
CA ARG A 551 17.96 7.17 28.88
C ARG A 551 17.14 7.79 30.01
N ALA A 552 17.77 8.03 31.16
CA ALA A 552 17.18 8.82 32.23
C ALA A 552 16.79 10.20 31.68
N PHE A 553 15.65 10.71 32.13
CA PHE A 553 15.03 11.92 31.60
C PHE A 553 14.46 12.75 32.75
N ASP A 554 14.33 14.05 32.52
CA ASP A 554 13.62 14.98 33.38
C ASP A 554 12.50 15.68 32.60
N GLY A 555 11.25 15.45 33.02
CA GLY A 555 10.06 16.00 32.38
C GLY A 555 9.69 15.41 31.00
N PRO A 556 8.60 15.91 30.40
CA PRO A 556 8.01 15.37 29.17
C PRO A 556 8.91 15.54 27.93
N GLU A 557 9.66 16.64 27.85
CA GLU A 557 10.53 16.91 26.69
C GLU A 557 11.68 15.91 26.61
N GLU A 558 12.45 15.73 27.71
CA GLU A 558 13.53 14.74 27.75
C GLU A 558 13.00 13.31 27.62
N PHE A 559 11.80 13.02 28.13
CA PHE A 559 11.15 11.74 27.93
C PHE A 559 10.99 11.40 26.45
N LEU A 560 10.43 12.32 25.64
CA LEU A 560 10.31 12.12 24.19
C LEU A 560 11.65 12.05 23.48
N LEU A 561 12.67 12.78 23.95
CA LEU A 561 14.03 12.67 23.42
C LEU A 561 14.58 11.26 23.67
N SER A 562 14.42 10.75 24.89
CA SER A 562 14.92 9.46 25.33
C SER A 562 14.26 8.28 24.59
N LEU A 563 12.96 8.39 24.29
CA LEU A 563 12.24 7.38 23.50
C LEU A 563 12.80 7.17 22.09
N ARG A 564 13.54 8.13 21.52
CA ARG A 564 14.12 8.02 20.17
C ARG A 564 15.17 6.92 20.05
N SER A 565 15.89 6.63 21.13
CA SER A 565 16.92 5.57 21.20
C SER A 565 16.51 4.41 22.10
N ALA A 566 15.26 4.40 22.57
CA ALA A 566 14.74 3.38 23.47
C ALA A 566 14.65 2.01 22.78
N GLN A 567 14.87 0.97 23.57
CA GLN A 567 14.81 -0.42 23.14
C GLN A 567 13.64 -1.11 23.84
N VAL A 568 12.73 -1.71 23.06
CA VAL A 568 11.63 -2.50 23.61
C VAL A 568 12.17 -3.76 24.28
N LEU A 569 11.83 -3.93 25.56
CA LEU A 569 12.13 -5.11 26.35
C LEU A 569 10.88 -5.95 26.53
N ARG A 570 11.02 -7.25 26.28
CA ARG A 570 9.94 -8.23 26.40
C ARG A 570 10.33 -9.27 27.44
N ARG A 571 9.56 -9.37 28.52
CA ARG A 571 9.68 -10.42 29.57
C ARG A 571 8.34 -11.15 29.67
N PRO A 572 7.93 -11.87 28.61
CA PRO A 572 6.58 -12.38 28.50
C PRO A 572 6.27 -13.34 29.64
N ARG A 573 5.09 -13.17 30.24
CA ARG A 573 4.48 -14.09 31.20
C ARG A 573 3.23 -14.69 30.57
N SER A 574 2.79 -15.84 31.07
CA SER A 574 1.54 -16.44 30.58
C SER A 574 0.36 -15.53 30.89
N LEU A 575 -0.38 -15.13 29.86
CA LEU A 575 -1.59 -14.31 30.02
C LEU A 575 -2.62 -15.02 30.90
N VAL A 576 -2.78 -16.34 30.74
CA VAL A 576 -3.68 -17.16 31.58
C VAL A 576 -3.26 -17.09 33.04
N TYR A 577 -1.94 -17.14 33.31
CA TYR A 577 -1.41 -17.00 34.66
C TYR A 577 -1.74 -15.61 35.25
N LEU A 578 -1.47 -14.54 34.51
CA LEU A 578 -1.76 -13.17 34.96
C LEU A 578 -3.28 -12.94 35.18
N GLN A 579 -4.12 -13.42 34.26
CA GLN A 579 -5.59 -13.34 34.41
C GLN A 579 -6.10 -14.15 35.61
N SER A 580 -5.53 -15.33 35.86
CA SER A 580 -5.91 -16.14 37.03
C SER A 580 -5.60 -15.41 38.34
N LEU A 581 -4.44 -14.73 38.43
CA LEU A 581 -4.07 -13.93 39.59
C LEU A 581 -5.01 -12.74 39.77
N LYS A 582 -5.37 -12.05 38.68
CA LYS A 582 -6.34 -10.95 38.70
C LYS A 582 -7.68 -11.41 39.27
N TRP A 583 -8.23 -12.51 38.77
CA TRP A 583 -9.51 -13.05 39.27
C TRP A 583 -9.43 -13.46 40.74
N MET A 584 -8.31 -14.05 41.18
CA MET A 584 -8.11 -14.40 42.59
C MET A 584 -8.04 -13.15 43.48
N ALA A 585 -7.37 -12.09 43.04
CA ALA A 585 -7.28 -10.83 43.78
C ALA A 585 -8.66 -10.16 43.92
N GLN A 586 -9.42 -10.05 42.83
CA GLN A 586 -10.78 -9.51 42.84
C GLN A 586 -11.75 -10.33 43.70
N ALA A 587 -11.61 -11.66 43.71
CA ALA A 587 -12.42 -12.52 44.57
C ALA A 587 -12.10 -12.33 46.06
N LYS A 588 -10.83 -12.07 46.40
CA LYS A 588 -10.39 -11.86 47.79
C LYS A 588 -10.91 -10.54 48.37
N GLU A 589 -11.01 -9.49 47.56
CA GLU A 589 -11.60 -8.22 47.97
C GLU A 589 -13.11 -8.30 48.18
N ARG A 590 -13.85 -9.03 47.33
CA ARG A 590 -15.30 -9.24 47.51
C ARG A 590 -15.69 -10.01 48.77
N VAL A 591 -14.72 -10.66 49.42
CA VAL A 591 -14.91 -11.49 50.62
C VAL A 591 -14.44 -10.75 51.90
N ARG A 592 -13.77 -9.60 51.76
CA ARG A 592 -13.50 -8.67 52.87
C ARG A 592 -14.64 -7.66 53.00
#